data_AF-A0A7C7ZN99-F1
#
_entry.id   AF-A0A7C7ZN99-F1
#
_cell.length_a   1.000
_cell.length_b   1.000
_cell.length_c   1.000
_cell.angle_alpha   90.00
_cell.angle_beta   90.00
_cell.angle_gamma   90.00
#
_symmetry.space_group_name_H-M   'P 1'
#
loop_
_entity.id
_entity.type
_entity.pdbx_description
1 polymer ?
#
loop_
_entity_poly.entity_id
_entity_poly.type
_entity_poly.pdbx_seq_one_letter_code
_entity_poly.pdbx_strand_id
1 'polypeptide(L)'
;VVGMFAALLILIALPWLDRSKVKSIRYRSWPYKIALGVFVVSFIVLGYLGMQPVTPVNAFLARVFTVTYFGFFILMPWFTSVGKTKEVPARLTE
;
A
#
# COMPACT_ATOMS: atom_id res chain seq x y z
N VAL A 1 1.15 20.84 0.36
CA VAL A 1 2.03 20.74 1.55
C VAL A 1 1.55 19.65 2.51
N VAL A 2 0.33 19.71 3.05
CA VAL A 2 -0.21 18.70 3.98
C VAL A 2 -0.12 17.27 3.43
N GLY A 3 -0.50 17.04 2.16
CA GLY A 3 -0.42 15.72 1.53
C GLY A 3 1.00 15.14 1.46
N MET A 4 2.02 15.98 1.29
CA MET A 4 3.42 15.52 1.24
C MET A 4 3.89 15.01 2.61
N PHE A 5 3.61 15.77 3.67
CA PHE A 5 3.93 15.35 5.04
C PHE A 5 3.11 14.14 5.48
N ALA A 6 1.82 14.09 5.12
CA ALA A 6 0.97 12.94 5.41
C ALA A 6 1.50 11.66 4.77
N ALA A 7 2.03 11.72 3.55
CA ALA A 7 2.63 10.57 2.87
C ALA A 7 3.90 10.05 3.58
N LEU A 8 4.64 10.89 4.29
CA LEU A 8 5.78 10.46 5.10
C LEU A 8 5.32 9.89 6.46
N LEU A 9 4.39 10.58 7.13
CA LEU A 9 3.89 10.17 8.44
C LEU A 9 3.12 8.84 8.40
N ILE A 10 2.42 8.55 7.30
CA ILE A 10 1.66 7.29 7.18
C ILE A 10 2.58 6.06 7.15
N LEU A 11 3.83 6.21 6.70
CA LEU A 11 4.83 5.14 6.78
C LEU A 11 5.24 4.85 8.21
N ILE A 12 5.32 5.87 9.06
CA ILE A 12 5.57 5.70 10.50
C ILE A 12 4.39 5.00 11.16
N ALA A 13 3.16 5.24 10.69
CA ALA A 13 1.95 4.59 11.19
C ALA A 13 1.79 3.11 10.73
N LEU A 14 2.68 2.58 9.88
CA LEU A 14 2.60 1.20 9.38
C LEU A 14 2.46 0.12 10.47
N PRO A 15 3.18 0.17 11.61
CA PRO A 15 3.05 -0.85 12.66
C PRO A 15 1.63 -0.95 13.26
N TRP A 16 0.84 0.12 13.20
CA TRP A 16 -0.54 0.15 13.69
C TRP A 16 -1.57 -0.17 12.60
N LEU A 17 -1.25 0.17 11.34
CA LEU A 17 -2.09 -0.11 10.17
C LEU A 17 -2.04 -1.57 9.75
N ASP A 18 -0.85 -2.19 9.78
CA ASP A 18 -0.67 -3.59 9.42
C ASP A 18 -0.93 -4.49 10.62
N ARG A 19 -2.14 -5.03 10.71
CA ARG A 19 -2.57 -5.95 11.78
C ARG A 19 -2.34 -7.42 11.45
N SER A 20 -1.63 -7.74 10.37
CA SER A 20 -1.41 -9.13 9.96
C SER A 20 -0.51 -9.87 10.96
N LYS A 21 -0.98 -11.01 11.47
CA LYS A 21 -0.18 -11.94 12.30
C LYS A 21 1.07 -12.47 11.56
N VAL A 22 0.99 -12.53 10.23
CA VAL A 22 2.06 -13.01 9.35
C VAL A 22 2.88 -11.85 8.81
N LYS A 23 4.19 -11.86 9.13
CA LYS A 23 5.16 -10.83 8.74
C LYS A 23 5.67 -10.99 7.30
N SER A 24 5.75 -12.21 6.78
CA SER A 24 6.27 -12.45 5.43
C SER A 24 5.15 -12.45 4.37
N ILE A 25 5.35 -11.65 3.32
CA ILE A 25 4.41 -11.54 2.19
C ILE A 25 4.13 -12.88 1.50
N ARG A 26 5.08 -13.82 1.53
CA ARG A 26 4.94 -15.15 0.91
C ARG A 26 3.70 -15.89 1.45
N TYR A 27 3.48 -15.79 2.76
CA TYR A 27 2.42 -16.48 3.48
C TYR A 27 1.18 -15.61 3.72
N ARG A 28 1.19 -14.37 3.23
CA ARG A 28 0.09 -13.42 3.38
C ARG A 28 -1.03 -13.70 2.37
N SER A 29 -2.24 -13.27 2.70
CA SER A 29 -3.45 -13.45 1.91
C SER A 29 -3.33 -12.88 0.49
N TRP A 30 -4.05 -13.48 -0.46
CA TRP A 30 -4.12 -13.01 -1.84
C TRP A 30 -4.61 -11.55 -2.01
N PRO A 31 -5.65 -11.07 -1.30
CA PRO A 31 -6.08 -9.67 -1.43
C PRO A 31 -4.99 -8.65 -1.07
N TYR A 32 -4.14 -8.93 -0.07
CA TYR A 32 -3.01 -8.06 0.24
C TYR A 32 -2.01 -7.97 -0.92
N LYS A 33 -1.74 -9.09 -1.61
CA LYS A 33 -0.81 -9.12 -2.75
C LYS A 33 -1.33 -8.28 -3.91
N ILE A 34 -2.62 -8.33 -4.18
CA ILE A 34 -3.27 -7.49 -5.21
C ILE A 34 -3.21 -6.02 -4.81
N ALA A 35 -3.60 -5.68 -3.58
CA ALA A 35 -3.55 -4.31 -3.08
C ALA A 35 -2.14 -3.72 -3.15
N LEU A 36 -1.12 -4.52 -2.79
CA LEU A 36 0.28 -4.12 -2.91
C LEU A 36 0.69 -3.92 -4.38
N GLY A 37 0.25 -4.79 -5.29
CA GLY A 37 0.50 -4.63 -6.72
C GLY A 37 -0.07 -3.31 -7.26
N VAL A 38 -1.32 -3.00 -6.92
CA VAL A 38 -1.97 -1.72 -7.29
C VAL A 38 -1.22 -0.53 -6.70
N PHE A 39 -0.79 -0.62 -5.44
CA PHE A 39 0.01 0.41 -4.79
C PHE A 39 1.32 0.68 -5.52
N VAL A 40 2.07 -0.37 -5.86
CA VAL A 40 3.35 -0.24 -6.59
C VAL A 40 3.15 0.43 -7.94
N VAL A 41 2.13 0.01 -8.71
CA VAL A 41 1.81 0.66 -9.99
C VAL A 41 1.48 2.13 -9.78
N SER A 42 0.64 2.45 -8.80
CA SER A 42 0.28 3.84 -8.50
C SER A 42 1.51 4.68 -8.14
N PHE A 43 2.42 4.15 -7.31
CA PHE A 43 3.61 4.87 -6.87
C PHE A 43 4.54 5.21 -8.05
N ILE A 44 4.77 4.25 -8.96
CA ILE A 44 5.57 4.46 -10.17
C ILE A 44 4.92 5.51 -11.08
N VAL A 45 3.60 5.43 -11.27
CA VAL A 45 2.87 6.37 -12.13
C VAL A 45 2.88 7.79 -11.54
N LEU A 46 2.72 7.97 -10.22
CA LEU A 46 2.89 9.29 -9.60
C LEU A 46 4.31 9.82 -9.80
N GLY A 47 5.33 8.98 -9.64
CA GLY A 47 6.72 9.35 -9.87
C GLY A 47 6.94 9.85 -11.31
N TYR A 48 6.36 9.15 -12.29
CA TYR A 48 6.41 9.58 -13.68
C TYR A 48 5.64 10.89 -13.92
N LEU A 49 4.41 11.00 -13.42
CA LEU A 49 3.58 12.20 -13.57
C LEU A 49 4.19 13.43 -12.90
N GLY A 50 5.00 13.25 -11.85
CA GLY A 50 5.76 14.33 -11.21
C GLY A 50 6.83 14.96 -12.09
N MET A 51 7.29 14.26 -13.13
CA MET A 51 8.26 14.78 -14.11
C MET A 51 7.61 15.36 -15.37
N GLN A 52 6.31 15.11 -15.57
CA GLN A 52 5.58 15.54 -16.75
C GLN A 52 5.01 16.96 -16.58
N PRO A 53 4.79 17.70 -17.68
CA PRO A 53 4.12 18.98 -17.62
C PRO A 53 2.67 18.82 -17.11
N VAL A 54 2.19 19.86 -16.43
CA VAL A 54 0.85 19.90 -15.85
C VAL A 54 -0.17 20.11 -16.97
N THR A 55 -0.65 19.02 -17.55
CA THR A 55 -1.79 19.00 -18.46
C THR A 55 -3.06 18.63 -17.69
N PRO A 56 -4.27 18.99 -18.17
CA PRO A 56 -5.53 18.63 -17.50
C PRO A 56 -5.69 17.12 -17.28
N VAL A 57 -5.24 16.32 -18.25
CA VAL A 57 -5.28 14.85 -18.19
C VAL A 57 -4.30 14.35 -17.13
N ASN A 58 -3.06 14.81 -17.15
CA ASN A 58 -2.04 14.41 -16.17
C ASN A 58 -2.44 14.81 -14.75
N ALA A 59 -3.03 16.00 -14.58
CA ALA A 59 -3.53 16.48 -13.29
C ALA A 59 -4.69 15.61 -12.77
N PHE A 60 -5.60 15.18 -13.64
CA PHE A 60 -6.67 14.26 -13.26
C PHE A 60 -6.12 12.90 -12.85
N LEU A 61 -5.22 12.31 -13.66
CA LEU A 61 -4.56 11.04 -13.33
C LEU A 61 -3.81 11.13 -12.00
N ALA A 62 -3.03 12.19 -11.80
CA ALA A 62 -2.27 12.39 -10.56
C ALA A 62 -3.18 12.41 -9.33
N ARG A 63 -4.35 13.06 -9.41
CA ARG A 63 -5.35 13.06 -8.32
C ARG A 63 -5.89 11.65 -8.05
N VAL A 64 -6.29 10.92 -9.09
CA VAL A 64 -6.79 9.54 -8.95
C VAL A 64 -5.75 8.65 -8.30
N PHE A 65 -4.50 8.66 -8.80
CA PHE A 65 -3.46 7.84 -8.21
C PHE A 65 -3.06 8.29 -6.80
N THR A 66 -3.15 9.59 -6.47
CA THR A 66 -2.92 10.07 -5.10
C THR A 66 -3.98 9.52 -4.14
N VAL A 67 -5.25 9.49 -4.56
CA VAL A 67 -6.33 8.86 -3.78
C VAL A 67 -6.08 7.37 -3.60
N THR A 68 -5.65 6.67 -4.67
CA THR A 68 -5.28 5.24 -4.58
C THR A 68 -4.11 5.01 -3.62
N TYR A 69 -3.09 5.88 -3.63
CA TYR A 69 -1.93 5.81 -2.76
C TYR A 69 -2.35 5.88 -1.27
N PHE A 70 -3.14 6.88 -0.88
CA PHE A 70 -3.63 6.99 0.50
C PHE A 70 -4.67 5.92 0.83
N GLY A 71 -5.51 5.56 -0.14
CA GLY A 71 -6.51 4.51 -0.03
C GLY A 71 -5.89 3.16 0.33
N PHE A 72 -4.72 2.82 -0.23
CA PHE A 72 -3.99 1.60 0.13
C PHE A 72 -3.68 1.53 1.63
N PHE A 73 -3.17 2.61 2.22
CA PHE A 73 -2.86 2.65 3.64
C PHE A 73 -4.12 2.66 4.51
N ILE A 74 -5.11 3.48 4.18
CA ILE A 74 -6.35 3.59 4.97
C ILE A 74 -7.14 2.26 4.96
N LEU A 75 -7.19 1.58 3.81
CA LEU A 75 -7.87 0.29 3.66
C LEU A 75 -7.02 -0.89 4.14
N MET A 76 -5.74 -0.67 4.48
CA MET A 76 -4.82 -1.70 4.94
C MET A 76 -5.37 -2.59 6.06
N PRO A 77 -5.99 -2.06 7.13
CA PRO A 77 -6.56 -2.88 8.20
C PRO A 77 -7.65 -3.84 7.72
N TRP A 78 -8.39 -3.48 6.66
CA TRP A 78 -9.49 -4.29 6.15
C TRP A 78 -8.97 -5.50 5.37
N PHE A 79 -8.13 -5.29 4.35
CA PHE A 79 -7.62 -6.41 3.53
C PHE A 79 -6.49 -7.20 4.20
N THR A 80 -5.82 -6.68 5.24
CA THR A 80 -4.87 -7.46 6.05
C THR A 80 -5.56 -8.34 7.09
N SER A 81 -6.74 -7.95 7.59
CA SER A 81 -7.55 -8.75 8.50
C SER A 81 -8.39 -9.81 7.77
N VAL A 82 -8.80 -9.52 6.53
CA VAL A 82 -9.67 -10.39 5.73
C VAL A 82 -8.82 -11.26 4.81
N GLY A 83 -8.50 -12.47 5.24
CA GLY A 83 -7.89 -13.47 4.37
C GLY A 83 -7.26 -14.63 5.11
N LYS A 84 -7.35 -15.83 4.54
CA LYS A 84 -6.66 -17.01 5.04
C LYS A 84 -5.15 -16.84 4.80
N THR A 85 -4.39 -16.68 5.86
CA THR A 85 -2.93 -16.72 5.81
C THR A 85 -2.46 -18.16 5.69
N LYS A 86 -1.45 -18.42 4.86
CA LYS A 86 -0.83 -19.75 4.80
C LYS A 86 -0.07 -19.98 6.10
N GLU A 87 -0.09 -21.21 6.60
CA GLU A 87 0.68 -21.58 7.79
C GLU A 87 2.17 -21.31 7.54
N VAL A 88 2.78 -20.58 8.48
CA VAL A 88 4.21 -20.36 8.48
C VAL A 88 4.85 -21.70 8.89
N PRO A 89 5.90 -22.17 8.21
CA PRO A 89 6.54 -23.43 8.56
C PRO A 89 6.93 -23.44 10.04
N ALA A 90 6.61 -24.55 10.73
CA ALA A 90 7.03 -24.77 12.10
C ALA A 90 8.55 -24.64 12.16
N ARG A 91 9.04 -23.71 12.96
CA ARG A 91 10.48 -23.63 13.21
C ARG A 91 10.82 -24.79 14.13
N LEU A 92 11.76 -25.65 13.71
CA LEU A 92 12.33 -26.70 14.54
C LEU A 92 13.32 -26.07 15.54
N THR A 93 12.82 -25.21 16.41
CA THR A 93 13.62 -24.61 17.48
C THR A 93 12.87 -24.82 18.77
N GLU A 94 13.47 -25.64 19.64
CA GLU A 94 13.13 -25.75 21.06
C GLU A 94 13.22 -24.39 21.76
#